data_AF-A0A8J5RMN6-F1
#
_entry.id   AF-A0A8J5RMN6-F1
#
_cell.length_a   1.000
_cell.length_b   1.000
_cell.length_c   1.000
_cell.angle_alpha   90.00
_cell.angle_beta   90.00
_cell.angle_gamma   90.00
#
_symmetry.space_group_name_H-M   'P 1'
#
loop_
_entity.id
_entity.type
_entity.pdbx_description
1 polymer ?
#
loop_
_entity_poly.entity_id
_entity_poly.type
_entity_poly.pdbx_seq_one_letter_code
_entity_poly.pdbx_strand_id
1 'polypeptide(L)'
;MMDCKKALSETGGDIQKAQEFLRKKGLSSADKKSSRLTAEGLIGSYIHDNRIGCMIEVNSETGFVAHNEKFKELVNDLAMQVVACPQVEYVSIEDVPECVVSKEKEIEMQREDLQSKPERIREKIVEGRMISKRLGVLALLEQPFIKDDSKTVKDLVKETIATLRENIKGRRFARYTLGEN
;
A
#
# COMPACT_ATOMS: atom_id res chain seq x y z
N MET A 1 -13.78 3.41 -22.80
CA MET A 1 -13.55 3.63 -24.25
C MET A 1 -12.91 4.99 -24.58
N MET A 2 -13.42 6.12 -24.06
CA MET A 2 -12.80 7.44 -24.35
C MET A 2 -11.38 7.62 -23.78
N ASP A 3 -11.05 7.00 -22.64
CA ASP A 3 -9.73 7.19 -22.01
C ASP A 3 -8.58 6.63 -22.86
N CYS A 4 -8.74 5.44 -23.44
CA CYS A 4 -7.73 4.87 -24.34
C CYS A 4 -7.55 5.70 -25.61
N LYS A 5 -8.66 6.23 -26.16
CA LYS A 5 -8.61 7.11 -27.33
C LYS A 5 -7.89 8.43 -27.01
N LYS A 6 -8.18 9.06 -25.87
CA LYS A 6 -7.47 10.28 -25.41
C LYS A 6 -5.99 10.02 -25.17
N ALA A 7 -5.65 8.91 -24.51
CA ALA A 7 -4.26 8.53 -24.28
C ALA A 7 -3.49 8.37 -25.60
N LEU A 8 -4.05 7.64 -26.58
CA LEU A 8 -3.43 7.48 -27.89
C LEU A 8 -3.35 8.80 -28.68
N SER A 9 -4.32 9.69 -28.56
CA SER A 9 -4.25 11.01 -29.20
C SER A 9 -3.18 11.91 -28.58
N GLU A 10 -3.02 11.90 -27.26
CA GLU A 10 -2.00 12.70 -26.56
C GLU A 10 -0.59 12.15 -26.73
N THR A 11 -0.44 10.84 -26.95
CA THR A 11 0.87 10.21 -27.16
C THR A 11 1.22 9.97 -28.63
N GLY A 12 0.42 10.49 -29.56
CA GLY A 12 0.67 10.38 -31.00
C GLY A 12 0.60 8.94 -31.53
N GLY A 13 -0.17 8.06 -30.88
CA GLY A 13 -0.31 6.65 -31.26
C GLY A 13 0.75 5.72 -30.67
N ASP A 14 1.68 6.22 -29.86
CA ASP A 14 2.67 5.40 -29.16
C ASP A 14 2.00 4.62 -28.01
N ILE A 15 1.98 3.29 -28.14
CA ILE A 15 1.32 2.38 -27.22
C ILE A 15 1.99 2.37 -25.84
N GLN A 16 3.32 2.41 -25.77
CA GLN A 16 4.04 2.38 -24.49
C GLN A 16 3.79 3.66 -23.72
N LYS A 17 3.92 4.81 -24.38
CA LYS A 17 3.59 6.10 -23.76
C LYS A 17 2.11 6.21 -23.38
N ALA A 18 1.21 5.65 -24.20
CA ALA A 18 -0.22 5.63 -23.87
C ALA A 18 -0.51 4.80 -22.61
N GLN A 19 0.18 3.68 -22.43
CA GLN A 19 0.09 2.86 -21.21
C GLN A 19 0.59 3.63 -19.99
N GLU A 20 1.75 4.28 -20.07
CA GLU A 20 2.26 5.12 -18.98
C GLU A 20 1.32 6.28 -18.64
N PHE A 21 0.76 6.94 -19.66
CA PHE A 21 -0.20 8.01 -19.50
C PHE A 21 -1.47 7.53 -18.79
N LEU A 22 -2.02 6.39 -19.22
CA LEU A 22 -3.19 5.77 -18.58
C LEU A 22 -2.88 5.35 -17.14
N ARG A 23 -1.68 4.85 -16.86
CA ARG A 23 -1.24 4.50 -15.51
C ARG A 23 -1.20 5.75 -14.61
N LYS A 24 -0.53 6.82 -15.04
CA LYS A 24 -0.48 8.11 -14.32
C LYS A 24 -1.88 8.70 -14.07
N LYS A 25 -2.74 8.68 -15.08
CA LYS A 25 -4.12 9.14 -14.97
C LYS A 25 -4.95 8.25 -14.02
N GLY A 26 -4.72 6.94 -14.07
CA GLY A 26 -5.32 5.96 -13.18
C GLY A 26 -4.99 6.24 -11.71
N LEU A 27 -3.72 6.46 -11.40
CA LEU A 27 -3.23 6.84 -10.07
C LEU A 27 -3.94 8.10 -9.55
N SER A 28 -4.01 9.16 -10.35
CA SER A 28 -4.70 10.40 -9.98
C SER A 28 -6.21 10.19 -9.76
N SER A 29 -6.83 9.32 -10.58
CA SER A 29 -8.25 9.00 -10.43
C SER A 29 -8.55 8.16 -9.18
N ALA A 30 -7.60 7.33 -8.74
CA ALA A 30 -7.70 6.56 -7.51
C ALA A 30 -7.61 7.48 -6.29
N ASP A 31 -6.69 8.44 -6.29
CA ASP A 31 -6.53 9.40 -5.19
C ASP A 31 -7.81 10.23 -4.97
N LYS A 32 -8.51 10.62 -6.04
CA LYS A 32 -9.80 11.33 -5.96
C LYS A 32 -10.94 10.50 -5.37
N LYS A 33 -10.82 9.17 -5.40
CA LYS A 33 -11.86 8.25 -4.91
C LYS A 33 -11.59 7.77 -3.48
N SER A 34 -10.38 7.97 -2.98
CA SER A 34 -9.96 7.58 -1.62
C SER A 34 -10.88 8.09 -0.50
N SER A 35 -11.52 9.25 -0.71
CA SER A 35 -12.44 9.87 0.26
C SER A 35 -13.85 9.26 0.28
N ARG A 36 -14.17 8.35 -0.64
CA ARG A 36 -15.49 7.71 -0.70
C ARG A 36 -15.62 6.63 0.36
N LEU A 37 -16.78 6.56 1.00
CA LEU A 37 -17.10 5.55 1.99
C LEU A 37 -17.10 4.15 1.35
N THR A 38 -16.33 3.24 1.93
CA THR A 38 -16.26 1.82 1.55
C THR A 38 -16.81 0.97 2.69
N ALA A 39 -18.07 0.55 2.57
CA ALA A 39 -18.76 -0.23 3.61
C ALA A 39 -18.87 -1.72 3.25
N GLU A 40 -18.81 -2.06 1.96
CA GLU A 40 -18.81 -3.44 1.45
C GLU A 40 -17.38 -3.96 1.34
N GLY A 41 -17.18 -5.24 1.00
CA GLY A 41 -15.85 -5.80 0.81
C GLY A 41 -15.77 -7.32 0.85
N LEU A 42 -14.55 -7.82 1.00
CA LEU A 42 -14.26 -9.24 1.18
C LEU A 42 -13.20 -9.42 2.27
N ILE A 43 -13.35 -10.48 3.06
CA ILE A 43 -12.30 -10.95 3.96
C ILE A 43 -11.51 -12.03 3.22
N GLY A 44 -10.21 -11.77 3.03
CA GLY A 44 -9.25 -12.72 2.51
C GLY A 44 -8.57 -13.49 3.62
N SER A 45 -8.20 -14.73 3.35
CA SER A 45 -7.35 -15.51 4.24
C SER A 45 -6.29 -16.25 3.43
N TYR A 46 -5.05 -16.26 3.93
CA TYR A 46 -3.97 -17.02 3.34
C TYR A 46 -3.27 -17.83 4.43
N ILE A 47 -3.08 -19.12 4.19
CA ILE A 47 -2.41 -20.04 5.10
C ILE A 47 -1.22 -20.63 4.36
N HIS A 48 -0.03 -20.43 4.91
CA HIS A 48 1.22 -20.96 4.40
C HIS A 48 1.71 -22.11 5.29
N ASP A 49 1.84 -23.29 4.69
CA ASP A 49 2.37 -24.51 5.31
C ASP A 49 1.71 -24.89 6.67
N ASN A 50 0.45 -24.46 6.89
CA ASN A 50 -0.26 -24.59 8.19
C ASN A 50 0.52 -24.05 9.41
N ARG A 51 1.56 -23.24 9.19
CA ARG A 51 2.40 -22.65 10.24
C ARG A 51 2.16 -21.16 10.38
N ILE A 52 1.83 -20.48 9.28
CA ILE A 52 1.60 -19.04 9.27
C ILE A 52 0.27 -18.77 8.58
N GLY A 53 -0.61 -18.05 9.24
CA GLY A 53 -1.92 -17.66 8.72
C GLY A 53 -2.08 -16.14 8.73
N CYS A 54 -2.75 -15.61 7.73
CA CYS A 54 -3.21 -14.23 7.71
C CYS A 54 -4.69 -14.16 7.37
N MET A 55 -5.40 -13.23 8.00
CA MET A 55 -6.71 -12.76 7.56
C MET A 55 -6.63 -11.26 7.29
N ILE A 56 -7.19 -10.79 6.17
CA ILE A 56 -7.22 -9.38 5.80
C ILE A 56 -8.64 -8.96 5.41
N GLU A 57 -9.12 -7.85 5.96
CA GLU A 57 -10.36 -7.21 5.56
C GLU A 57 -10.06 -6.11 4.53
N VAL A 58 -10.60 -6.28 3.32
CA VAL A 58 -10.48 -5.29 2.24
C VAL A 58 -11.87 -4.81 1.86
N ASN A 59 -12.10 -3.51 2.00
CA ASN A 59 -13.37 -2.87 1.72
C ASN A 59 -13.41 -2.29 0.30
N SER A 60 -14.60 -2.30 -0.29
CA SER A 60 -14.97 -1.69 -1.57
C SER A 60 -16.19 -0.77 -1.42
N GLU A 61 -16.49 0.04 -2.44
CA GLU A 61 -17.72 0.87 -2.45
C GLU A 61 -18.96 -0.02 -2.58
N THR A 62 -18.94 -1.02 -3.47
CA THR A 62 -20.08 -1.91 -3.73
C THR A 62 -19.74 -3.39 -3.55
N GLY A 63 -20.75 -4.21 -3.24
CA GLY A 63 -20.61 -5.66 -3.15
C GLY A 63 -20.40 -6.35 -4.51
N PHE A 64 -20.67 -5.67 -5.63
CA PHE A 64 -20.40 -6.21 -6.97
C PHE A 64 -18.90 -6.37 -7.22
N VAL A 65 -18.11 -5.41 -6.76
CA VAL A 65 -16.64 -5.47 -6.86
C VAL A 65 -16.07 -6.60 -6.00
N ALA A 66 -16.66 -6.88 -4.84
CA ALA A 66 -16.22 -7.97 -3.96
C ALA A 66 -16.29 -9.36 -4.63
N HIS A 67 -17.18 -9.53 -5.62
CA HIS A 67 -17.34 -10.80 -6.35
C HIS A 67 -16.42 -10.93 -7.56
N ASN A 68 -15.80 -9.84 -8.01
CA ASN A 68 -14.93 -9.80 -9.18
C ASN A 68 -13.65 -10.61 -8.94
N GLU A 69 -13.22 -11.41 -9.93
CA GLU A 69 -12.00 -12.22 -9.85
C GLU A 69 -10.77 -11.36 -9.58
N LYS A 70 -10.64 -10.19 -10.22
CA LYS A 70 -9.52 -9.27 -9.99
C LYS A 70 -9.45 -8.76 -8.55
N PHE A 71 -10.61 -8.57 -7.91
CA PHE A 71 -10.65 -8.13 -6.51
C PHE A 71 -10.25 -9.28 -5.58
N LYS A 72 -10.73 -10.49 -5.84
CA LYS A 72 -10.33 -11.69 -5.10
C LYS A 72 -8.84 -11.98 -5.22
N GLU A 73 -8.28 -11.81 -6.42
CA GLU A 73 -6.83 -11.91 -6.66
C GLU A 73 -6.06 -10.87 -5.85
N LEU A 74 -6.47 -9.60 -5.87
CA LEU A 74 -5.86 -8.55 -5.06
C LEU A 74 -5.88 -8.91 -3.57
N VAL A 75 -7.02 -9.35 -3.06
CA VAL A 75 -7.19 -9.71 -1.64
C VAL A 75 -6.27 -10.86 -1.24
N ASN A 76 -6.15 -11.89 -2.08
CA ASN A 76 -5.23 -13.01 -1.85
C ASN A 76 -3.76 -12.57 -1.91
N ASP A 77 -3.42 -11.71 -2.86
CA ASP A 77 -2.06 -11.20 -3.02
C ASP A 77 -1.64 -10.33 -1.83
N LEU A 78 -2.55 -9.51 -1.31
CA LEU A 78 -2.33 -8.76 -0.07
C LEU A 78 -2.18 -9.68 1.15
N ALA A 79 -3.00 -10.73 1.25
CA ALA A 79 -2.90 -11.69 2.35
C ALA A 79 -1.55 -12.44 2.32
N MET A 80 -1.11 -12.85 1.13
CA MET A 80 0.20 -13.47 0.93
C MET A 80 1.35 -12.51 1.26
N GLN A 81 1.20 -11.23 0.91
CA GLN A 81 2.16 -10.18 1.27
C GLN A 81 2.35 -10.06 2.78
N VAL A 82 1.26 -10.03 3.54
CA VAL A 82 1.32 -9.96 5.00
C VAL A 82 1.99 -11.20 5.59
N VAL A 83 1.78 -12.39 5.02
CA VAL A 83 2.44 -13.62 5.51
C VAL A 83 3.94 -13.60 5.25
N ALA A 84 4.38 -13.11 4.09
CA ALA A 84 5.78 -13.08 3.72
C ALA A 84 6.58 -11.93 4.38
N CYS A 85 5.91 -10.86 4.80
CA CYS A 85 6.52 -9.71 5.46
C CYS A 85 6.19 -9.70 6.97
N PRO A 86 7.00 -10.36 7.83
CA PRO A 86 6.66 -10.51 9.25
C PRO A 86 6.69 -9.21 10.05
N GLN A 87 7.36 -8.18 9.54
CA GLN A 87 7.51 -6.88 10.19
C GLN A 87 6.31 -5.94 9.97
N VAL A 88 5.37 -6.32 9.10
CA VAL A 88 4.21 -5.50 8.78
C VAL A 88 3.17 -5.63 9.88
N GLU A 89 2.91 -4.53 10.58
CA GLU A 89 1.96 -4.44 11.70
C GLU A 89 0.78 -3.52 11.39
N TYR A 90 0.95 -2.58 10.46
CA TYR A 90 -0.04 -1.55 10.13
C TYR A 90 -0.39 -1.57 8.64
N VAL A 91 -1.61 -1.15 8.30
CA VAL A 91 -2.03 -1.07 6.89
C VAL A 91 -1.35 0.12 6.22
N SER A 92 -1.44 1.29 6.84
CA SER A 92 -0.84 2.54 6.35
C SER A 92 0.08 3.17 7.41
N ILE A 93 0.93 4.10 6.97
CA ILE A 93 1.81 4.88 7.86
C ILE A 93 0.98 5.69 8.87
N GLU A 94 -0.22 6.13 8.47
CA GLU A 94 -1.13 6.93 9.29
C GLU A 94 -1.74 6.13 10.45
N ASP A 95 -1.79 4.80 10.33
CA ASP A 95 -2.31 3.92 11.38
C ASP A 95 -1.29 3.65 12.49
N VAL A 96 -0.04 4.11 12.31
CA VAL A 96 1.04 3.89 13.29
C VAL A 96 0.87 4.83 14.50
N PRO A 97 0.82 4.30 15.73
CA PRO A 97 0.67 5.12 16.94
C PRO A 97 1.77 6.17 17.07
N GLU A 98 1.39 7.39 17.45
CA GLU A 98 2.34 8.50 17.69
C GLU A 98 3.41 8.16 18.73
N CYS A 99 3.12 7.25 19.66
CA CYS A 99 4.09 6.81 20.66
C CYS A 99 5.27 6.03 20.05
N VAL A 100 5.04 5.27 18.97
CA VAL A 100 6.10 4.56 18.23
C VAL A 100 6.87 5.58 17.39
N VAL A 101 6.15 6.49 16.73
CA VAL A 101 6.74 7.55 15.90
C VAL A 101 7.67 8.45 16.71
N SER A 102 7.27 8.90 17.90
CA SER A 102 8.09 9.76 18.76
C SER A 102 9.34 9.06 19.28
N LYS A 103 9.23 7.80 19.72
CA LYS A 103 10.38 7.01 20.19
C LYS A 103 11.42 6.83 19.08
N GLU A 104 10.98 6.49 17.89
CA GLU A 104 11.88 6.29 16.75
C GLU A 104 12.49 7.62 16.29
N LYS A 105 11.73 8.71 16.37
CA LYS A 105 12.23 10.06 16.11
C LYS A 105 13.35 10.43 17.08
N GLU A 106 13.18 10.14 18.37
CA GLU A 106 14.22 10.37 19.39
C GLU A 106 15.50 9.56 19.11
N ILE A 107 15.35 8.28 18.78
CA ILE A 107 16.48 7.40 18.46
C ILE A 107 17.26 7.92 17.25
N GLU A 108 16.56 8.33 16.18
CA GLU A 108 17.21 8.88 15.00
C GLU A 108 17.81 10.27 15.24
N MET A 109 17.21 11.10 16.11
CA MET A 109 17.77 12.40 16.49
C MET A 109 19.08 12.29 17.29
N GLN A 110 19.30 11.17 17.98
CA GLN A 110 20.52 10.93 18.77
C GLN A 110 21.71 10.43 17.94
N ARG A 111 21.52 10.06 16.67
CA ARG A 111 22.62 9.58 15.82
C ARG A 111 23.68 10.66 15.57
N GLU A 112 24.95 10.26 15.69
CA GLU A 112 26.12 11.14 15.58
C GLU A 112 26.22 11.85 14.22
N ASP A 113 25.81 11.18 13.13
CA ASP A 113 25.78 11.72 11.75
C ASP A 113 24.95 13.01 11.59
N LEU A 114 24.03 13.25 12.53
CA LEU A 114 23.03 14.31 12.49
C LEU A 114 23.36 15.45 13.45
N GLN A 115 24.34 15.29 14.34
CA GLN A 115 24.78 16.33 15.29
C GLN A 115 25.53 17.47 14.60
N SER A 116 26.12 17.22 13.43
CA SER A 116 26.87 18.23 12.66
C SER A 116 25.99 19.20 11.86
N LYS A 117 24.66 19.02 11.87
CA LYS A 117 23.71 19.80 11.05
C LYS A 117 22.79 20.69 11.89
N PRO A 118 22.35 21.85 11.38
CA PRO A 118 21.38 22.70 12.05
C PRO A 118 20.08 21.98 12.40
N GLU A 119 19.50 22.25 13.58
CA GLU A 119 18.33 21.54 14.13
C GLU A 119 17.13 21.46 13.15
N ARG A 120 16.81 22.56 12.45
CA ARG A 120 15.73 22.59 11.44
C ARG A 120 15.91 21.63 10.28
N ILE A 121 17.16 21.35 9.90
CA ILE A 121 17.49 20.41 8.81
C ILE A 121 17.54 18.99 9.37
N ARG A 122 17.98 18.84 10.62
CA ARG A 122 18.03 17.56 11.34
C ARG A 122 16.65 16.93 11.44
N GLU A 123 15.64 17.69 11.87
CA GLU A 123 14.28 17.18 12.03
C GLU A 123 13.69 16.67 10.71
N LYS A 124 13.83 17.43 9.61
CA LYS A 124 13.33 17.01 8.30
C LYS A 124 14.05 15.78 7.75
N ILE A 125 15.36 15.67 7.98
CA ILE A 125 16.14 14.49 7.55
C ILE A 125 15.74 13.26 8.38
N VAL A 126 15.56 13.43 9.69
CA VAL A 126 15.12 12.36 10.59
C VAL A 126 13.73 11.88 10.21
N GLU A 127 12.80 12.81 9.98
CA GLU A 127 11.43 12.49 9.58
C GLU A 127 11.40 11.66 8.29
N GLY A 128 12.09 12.11 7.24
CA GLY A 128 12.17 11.34 5.99
C GLY A 128 12.88 9.98 6.14
N ARG A 129 13.95 9.91 6.94
CA ARG A 129 14.72 8.67 7.16
C ARG A 129 13.95 7.66 8.02
N MET A 130 13.27 8.11 9.06
CA MET A 130 12.41 7.29 9.91
C MET A 130 11.20 6.78 9.13
N ILE A 131 10.57 7.65 8.33
CA ILE A 131 9.44 7.28 7.47
C ILE A 131 9.86 6.20 6.48
N SER A 132 10.96 6.40 5.76
CA SER A 132 11.41 5.43 4.74
C SER A 132 11.93 4.12 5.33
N LYS A 133 12.69 4.15 6.43
CA LYS A 133 13.34 2.94 6.97
C LYS A 133 12.49 2.14 7.94
N ARG A 134 11.70 2.80 8.79
CA ARG A 134 10.98 2.13 9.86
C ARG A 134 9.50 2.05 9.55
N LEU A 135 8.85 3.19 9.27
CA LEU A 135 7.43 3.21 8.95
C LEU A 135 7.13 2.49 7.64
N GLY A 136 8.02 2.59 6.64
CA GLY A 136 7.92 1.85 5.39
C GLY A 136 7.94 0.33 5.58
N VAL A 137 8.67 -0.17 6.57
CA VAL A 137 8.76 -1.61 6.88
C VAL A 137 7.58 -2.12 7.70
N LEU A 138 7.03 -1.25 8.56
CA LEU A 138 5.87 -1.55 9.39
C LEU A 138 4.54 -1.45 8.62
N ALA A 139 4.47 -0.64 7.56
CA ALA A 139 3.26 -0.37 6.79
C ALA A 139 3.15 -1.25 5.54
N LEU A 140 2.03 -1.95 5.38
CA LEU A 140 1.77 -2.84 4.25
C LEU A 140 1.84 -2.12 2.89
N LEU A 141 1.25 -0.93 2.79
CA LEU A 141 1.12 -0.22 1.52
C LEU A 141 2.46 0.21 0.92
N GLU A 142 3.46 0.47 1.75
CA GLU A 142 4.78 0.96 1.30
C GLU A 142 5.76 -0.18 1.02
N GLN A 143 5.35 -1.44 1.26
CA GLN A 143 6.16 -2.61 0.92
C GLN A 143 6.30 -2.80 -0.59
N PRO A 144 7.46 -3.31 -1.06
CA PRO A 144 7.59 -3.81 -2.42
C PRO A 144 6.71 -5.06 -2.58
N PHE A 145 6.09 -5.22 -3.74
CA PHE A 145 5.21 -6.35 -4.00
C PHE A 145 6.01 -7.62 -4.31
N ILE A 146 5.76 -8.72 -3.59
CA ILE A 146 6.57 -9.95 -3.68
C ILE A 146 6.63 -10.56 -5.08
N LYS A 147 5.59 -10.41 -5.89
CA LYS A 147 5.59 -10.95 -7.26
C LYS A 147 6.26 -10.02 -8.26
N ASP A 148 6.41 -8.74 -7.94
CA ASP A 148 6.98 -7.72 -8.82
C ASP A 148 7.63 -6.60 -7.99
N ASP A 149 8.95 -6.74 -7.76
CA ASP A 149 9.75 -5.78 -7.00
C ASP A 149 9.79 -4.37 -7.62
N SER A 150 9.33 -4.21 -8.86
CA SER A 150 9.26 -2.90 -9.51
C SER A 150 8.10 -2.03 -9.02
N LYS A 151 7.16 -2.60 -8.25
CA LYS A 151 5.96 -1.92 -7.78
C LYS A 151 5.79 -2.03 -6.27
N THR A 152 5.20 -0.99 -5.69
CA THR A 152 4.74 -1.04 -4.30
C THR A 152 3.33 -1.63 -4.21
N VAL A 153 2.98 -2.15 -3.04
CA VAL A 153 1.61 -2.62 -2.76
C VAL A 153 0.58 -1.51 -2.98
N LYS A 154 0.92 -0.27 -2.64
CA LYS A 154 0.10 0.91 -2.93
C LYS A 154 -0.18 1.10 -4.41
N ASP A 155 0.82 0.91 -5.27
CA ASP A 155 0.64 1.02 -6.72
C ASP A 155 -0.29 -0.08 -7.24
N LEU A 156 -0.16 -1.31 -6.74
CA LEU A 156 -1.04 -2.43 -7.10
C LEU A 156 -2.51 -2.15 -6.72
N VAL A 157 -2.74 -1.63 -5.51
CA VAL A 157 -4.09 -1.23 -5.07
C VAL A 157 -4.63 -0.12 -5.97
N LYS A 158 -3.83 0.91 -6.27
CA LYS A 158 -4.27 2.02 -7.15
C LYS A 158 -4.53 1.59 -8.59
N GLU A 159 -3.73 0.67 -9.14
CA GLU A 159 -3.96 0.07 -10.47
C GLU A 159 -5.29 -0.69 -10.50
N THR A 160 -5.61 -1.40 -9.42
CA THR A 160 -6.88 -2.11 -9.28
C THR A 160 -8.06 -1.14 -9.15
N ILE A 161 -7.93 -0.05 -8.38
CA ILE A 161 -8.92 1.04 -8.29
C ILE A 161 -9.11 1.71 -9.67
N ALA A 162 -8.05 1.91 -10.44
CA ALA A 162 -8.15 2.48 -11.79
C ALA A 162 -8.92 1.56 -12.75
N THR A 163 -8.74 0.24 -12.61
CA THR A 163 -9.41 -0.78 -13.42
C THR A 163 -10.88 -0.95 -13.03
N LEU A 164 -11.16 -1.12 -11.74
CA LEU A 164 -12.51 -1.37 -11.22
C LEU A 164 -13.33 -0.09 -11.05
N ARG A 165 -12.66 1.07 -11.07
CA ARG A 165 -13.24 2.41 -10.93
C ARG A 165 -14.00 2.65 -9.62
N GLU A 166 -13.74 1.85 -8.59
CA GLU A 166 -14.27 2.01 -7.23
C GLU A 166 -13.13 2.15 -6.22
N ASN A 167 -13.38 2.83 -5.11
CA ASN A 167 -12.47 2.92 -3.99
C ASN A 167 -12.28 1.54 -3.34
N ILE A 168 -11.03 1.21 -3.02
CA ILE A 168 -10.63 -0.03 -2.36
C ILE A 168 -9.69 0.35 -1.22
N LYS A 169 -9.99 -0.13 -0.01
CA LYS A 169 -9.18 0.16 1.17
C LYS A 169 -8.98 -1.10 2.00
N GLY A 170 -7.73 -1.43 2.33
CA GLY A 170 -7.43 -2.39 3.39
C GLY A 170 -7.81 -1.78 4.74
N ARG A 171 -8.61 -2.47 5.56
CA ARG A 171 -9.05 -1.95 6.85
C ARG A 171 -8.23 -2.48 8.00
N ARG A 172 -8.01 -3.79 8.03
CA ARG A 172 -7.24 -4.47 9.06
C ARG A 172 -6.76 -5.81 8.55
N PHE A 173 -5.68 -6.31 9.14
CA PHE A 173 -5.26 -7.68 8.99
C PHE A 173 -4.84 -8.25 10.34
N ALA A 174 -4.84 -9.58 10.43
CA ALA A 174 -4.33 -10.32 11.56
C ALA A 174 -3.41 -11.41 11.01
N ARG A 175 -2.17 -11.45 11.49
CA ARG A 175 -1.18 -12.47 11.18
C ARG A 175 -0.99 -13.34 12.41
N TYR A 176 -0.94 -14.64 12.21
CA TYR A 176 -0.66 -15.64 13.24
C TYR A 176 0.51 -16.50 12.77
N THR A 177 1.55 -16.57 13.57
CA THR A 177 2.69 -17.46 13.35
C THR A 177 2.71 -18.51 14.45
N LEU A 178 2.83 -19.78 14.08
CA LEU A 178 2.95 -20.86 15.04
C LEU A 178 4.23 -20.67 15.88
N GLY A 179 4.06 -20.45 17.18
CA GLY A 179 5.17 -20.26 18.12
C GLY A 179 5.59 -18.80 18.37
N GLU A 180 4.91 -17.81 17.79
CA GLU A 180 4.98 -16.43 18.30
C GLU A 180 4.15 -16.34 19.59
N ASN A 181 4.78 -15.85 20.67
CA ASN A 181 4.17 -15.53 21.97
C ASN A 181 4.06 -14.01 22.11
#